data_AF-A0A936W2E4-F1
#
_entry.id   AF-A0A936W2E4-F1
#
_cell.length_a   1.000
_cell.length_b   1.000
_cell.length_c   1.000
_cell.angle_alpha   90.00
_cell.angle_beta   90.00
_cell.angle_gamma   90.00
#
_symmetry.space_group_name_H-M   'P 1'
#
loop_
_entity.id
_entity.type
_entity.pdbx_description
1 polymer ?
#
loop_
_entity_poly.entity_id
_entity_poly.type
_entity_poly.pdbx_seq_one_letter_code
_entity_poly.pdbx_strand_id
1 'polypeptide(L)'
;MRLISLTLCIVVITVGAKAQPWLENLPAGKPRQELTFFDYQRAFETYWAPYLVENGTYIENGETKKAPGWKQFKRWEYLMEHRVDMKTGSFPEQTALEITRAYQQNHPSGRGSDQSNWISLGPASTPGGHEGIGRMNCVAFHPTNLNTYWAGAASGGLWYTDDDGATWTCLTDKEESLGVTDIIIPTDYDQSQTIYIATGDRDSYDNNSIGVLKSTDGGLTWNATGLQYTLSQRKFINRLIQHPTVSGELIAATTDGVYRTTDGGATWDAEVTDHVFIDIEFHPDNPEIIYGSNFEGELYVSLNNGASWTRTLNDFAGKRVEIAVTPAAPDWVYASPKVEDWMASINPWIKV
;
A
#
# COMPACT_ATOMS: atom_id res chain seq x y z
N MET A 1 -11.84 4.31 66.96
CA MET A 1 -11.86 4.13 65.49
C MET A 1 -10.46 3.77 65.03
N ARG A 2 -10.18 2.50 64.71
CA ARG A 2 -8.93 2.08 64.07
C ARG A 2 -9.27 1.63 62.65
N LEU A 3 -8.79 2.35 61.65
CA LEU A 3 -8.87 1.92 60.25
C LEU A 3 -7.87 0.78 60.03
N ILE A 4 -8.36 -0.38 59.61
CA ILE A 4 -7.55 -1.48 59.12
C ILE A 4 -7.43 -1.29 57.62
N SER A 5 -6.25 -0.92 57.14
CA SER A 5 -5.94 -0.85 55.72
C SER A 5 -5.65 -2.25 55.21
N LEU A 6 -6.45 -2.74 54.27
CA LEU A 6 -6.33 -4.07 53.68
C LEU A 6 -5.61 -3.92 52.33
N THR A 7 -4.29 -4.10 52.32
CA THR A 7 -3.49 -4.06 51.10
C THR A 7 -3.64 -5.38 50.35
N LEU A 8 -4.34 -5.34 49.23
CA LEU A 8 -4.53 -6.49 48.33
C LEU A 8 -3.27 -6.65 47.46
N CYS A 9 -2.41 -7.64 47.77
CA CYS A 9 -1.31 -8.04 46.89
C CYS A 9 -1.86 -8.86 45.72
N ILE A 10 -1.95 -8.26 44.54
CA ILE A 10 -2.23 -8.97 43.30
C ILE A 10 -0.95 -9.68 42.86
N VAL A 11 -0.92 -11.01 42.99
CA VAL A 11 0.11 -11.85 42.37
C VAL A 11 -0.24 -11.98 40.89
N VAL A 12 0.48 -11.26 40.03
CA VAL A 12 0.40 -11.43 38.58
C VAL A 12 1.17 -12.70 38.22
N ILE A 13 0.44 -13.80 37.99
CA ILE A 13 1.01 -15.01 37.37
C ILE A 13 1.12 -14.71 35.88
N THR A 14 2.31 -14.36 35.42
CA THR A 14 2.62 -14.31 33.99
C THR A 14 2.75 -15.75 33.48
N VAL A 15 1.65 -16.31 32.98
CA VAL A 15 1.74 -17.52 32.16
C VAL A 15 2.36 -17.09 30.84
N GLY A 16 3.66 -17.33 30.69
CA GLY A 16 4.35 -17.15 29.42
C GLY A 16 3.79 -18.10 28.38
N ALA A 17 2.78 -17.67 27.62
CA ALA A 17 2.33 -18.39 26.45
C ALA A 17 3.47 -18.38 25.42
N LYS A 18 4.18 -19.51 25.27
CA LYS A 18 5.16 -19.67 24.19
C LYS A 18 4.39 -19.96 22.91
N ALA A 19 4.48 -19.05 21.95
CA ALA A 19 3.68 -19.06 20.74
C ALA A 19 3.87 -20.32 19.88
N GLN A 20 5.02 -21.00 19.97
CA GLN A 20 5.32 -22.27 19.27
C GLN A 20 6.33 -23.13 20.08
N PRO A 21 6.10 -24.43 20.33
CA PRO A 21 6.98 -25.27 21.16
C PRO A 21 8.39 -25.47 20.58
N TRP A 22 8.53 -25.53 19.25
CA TRP A 22 9.82 -25.77 18.60
C TRP A 22 10.85 -24.65 18.81
N LEU A 23 10.41 -23.45 19.21
CA LEU A 23 11.28 -22.32 19.52
C LEU A 23 12.22 -22.61 20.69
N GLU A 24 11.90 -23.60 21.53
CA GLU A 24 12.77 -24.03 22.62
C GLU A 24 14.06 -24.71 22.13
N ASN A 25 14.07 -25.20 20.90
CA ASN A 25 15.24 -25.82 20.27
C ASN A 25 16.19 -24.79 19.65
N LEU A 26 15.91 -23.48 19.77
CA LEU A 26 16.83 -22.45 19.33
C LEU A 26 18.09 -22.39 20.22
N PRO A 27 19.26 -22.00 19.69
CA PRO A 27 20.50 -21.89 20.48
C PRO A 27 20.34 -20.93 21.67
N ALA A 28 20.38 -21.47 22.90
CA ALA A 28 20.10 -20.72 24.13
C ALA A 28 21.09 -19.58 24.44
N GLY A 29 22.32 -19.66 23.90
CA GLY A 29 23.37 -18.65 24.11
C GLY A 29 23.45 -17.58 23.02
N LYS A 30 22.56 -17.62 22.03
CA LYS A 30 22.60 -16.73 20.87
C LYS A 30 21.48 -15.70 20.97
N PRO A 31 21.78 -14.39 21.03
CA PRO A 31 20.76 -13.34 21.01
C PRO A 31 19.86 -13.46 19.79
N ARG A 32 18.60 -13.04 19.91
CA ARG A 32 17.60 -13.18 18.84
C ARG A 32 18.04 -12.52 17.53
N GLN A 33 18.75 -11.40 17.62
CA GLN A 33 19.27 -10.63 16.49
C GLN A 33 20.39 -11.35 15.73
N GLU A 34 21.07 -12.31 16.37
CA GLU A 34 22.16 -13.06 15.76
C GLU A 34 21.67 -14.40 15.16
N LEU A 35 20.45 -14.83 15.47
CA LEU A 35 19.88 -16.08 14.95
C LEU A 35 19.82 -16.03 13.41
N THR A 36 20.26 -17.11 12.78
CA THR A 36 20.23 -17.26 11.33
C THR A 36 19.03 -18.09 10.88
N PHE A 37 18.72 -18.03 9.59
CA PHE A 37 17.76 -18.93 8.96
C PHE A 37 18.02 -20.41 9.29
N PHE A 38 19.28 -20.83 9.28
CA PHE A 38 19.66 -22.21 9.60
C PHE A 38 19.45 -22.56 11.08
N ASP A 39 19.54 -21.62 12.01
CA ASP A 39 19.18 -21.86 13.41
C ASP A 39 17.68 -22.17 13.55
N TYR A 40 16.83 -21.38 12.88
CA TYR A 40 15.39 -21.59 12.87
C TYR A 40 15.00 -22.90 12.18
N GLN A 41 15.57 -23.18 11.00
CA GLN A 41 15.36 -24.42 10.26
C GLN A 41 15.72 -25.63 11.12
N ARG A 42 16.92 -25.62 11.73
CA ARG A 42 17.36 -26.72 12.59
C ARG A 42 16.47 -26.92 13.81
N ALA A 43 16.10 -25.84 14.50
CA ALA A 43 15.23 -25.92 15.67
C ALA A 43 13.87 -26.54 15.33
N PHE A 44 13.29 -26.09 14.22
CA PHE A 44 12.01 -26.59 13.71
C PHE A 44 12.08 -28.06 13.27
N GLU A 45 13.05 -28.42 12.45
CA GLU A 45 13.22 -29.80 11.97
C GLU A 45 13.54 -30.75 13.14
N THR A 46 14.32 -30.32 14.12
CA THR A 46 14.60 -31.12 15.34
C THR A 46 13.34 -31.42 16.13
N TYR A 47 12.43 -30.45 16.25
CA TYR A 47 11.17 -30.65 16.96
C TYR A 47 10.23 -31.62 16.25
N TRP A 48 10.14 -31.52 14.93
CA TRP A 48 9.20 -32.33 14.13
C TRP A 48 9.76 -33.69 13.68
N ALA A 49 11.08 -33.90 13.73
CA ALA A 49 11.72 -35.14 13.30
C ALA A 49 11.10 -36.44 13.88
N PRO A 50 10.74 -36.51 15.18
CA PRO A 50 10.16 -37.74 15.75
C PRO A 50 8.77 -38.09 15.20
N TYR A 51 8.05 -37.09 14.67
CA TYR A 51 6.67 -37.25 14.25
C TYR A 51 6.52 -37.64 12.78
N LEU A 52 7.61 -37.58 11.98
CA LEU A 52 7.58 -37.89 10.54
C LEU A 52 6.44 -37.14 9.82
N VAL A 53 6.36 -35.82 10.05
CA VAL A 53 5.27 -34.99 9.51
C VAL A 53 5.33 -34.96 7.98
N GLU A 54 4.24 -35.33 7.34
CA GLU A 54 4.04 -35.22 5.90
C GLU A 54 2.84 -34.32 5.61
N ASN A 55 3.03 -33.33 4.74
CA ASN A 55 1.97 -32.38 4.32
C ASN A 55 1.20 -31.73 5.48
N GLY A 56 1.90 -31.49 6.62
CA GLY A 56 1.34 -30.88 7.83
C GLY A 56 0.50 -31.83 8.70
N THR A 57 0.66 -33.14 8.55
CA THR A 57 0.01 -34.17 9.37
C THR A 57 0.99 -35.26 9.79
N TYR A 58 0.72 -35.94 10.90
CA TYR A 58 1.50 -37.08 11.40
C TYR A 58 0.58 -38.15 12.01
N ILE A 59 1.10 -39.35 12.23
CA ILE A 59 0.37 -40.46 12.88
C ILE A 59 0.85 -40.60 14.31
N GLU A 60 -0.08 -40.59 15.26
CA GLU A 60 0.18 -40.85 16.67
C GLU A 60 -0.88 -41.82 17.21
N ASN A 61 -0.45 -42.95 17.76
CA ASN A 61 -1.33 -44.02 18.25
C ASN A 61 -2.36 -44.53 17.20
N GLY A 62 -1.97 -44.54 15.92
CA GLY A 62 -2.83 -44.97 14.82
C GLY A 62 -3.83 -43.93 14.33
N GLU A 63 -3.85 -42.73 14.91
CA GLU A 63 -4.70 -41.62 14.49
C GLU A 63 -3.91 -40.55 13.75
N THR A 64 -4.51 -39.99 12.70
CA THR A 64 -3.93 -38.84 11.98
C THR A 64 -4.15 -37.56 12.78
N LYS A 65 -3.06 -36.87 13.11
CA LYS A 65 -3.08 -35.57 13.79
C LYS A 65 -2.51 -34.48 12.88
N LYS A 66 -3.02 -33.26 13.05
CA LYS A 66 -2.46 -32.07 12.39
C LYS A 66 -1.20 -31.64 13.12
N ALA A 67 -0.16 -31.25 12.39
CA ALA A 67 1.04 -30.60 12.92
C ALA A 67 0.81 -29.07 12.94
N PRO A 68 0.47 -28.46 14.10
CA PRO A 68 0.13 -27.04 14.15
C PRO A 68 1.35 -26.19 13.82
N GLY A 69 1.17 -25.13 13.01
CA GLY A 69 2.26 -24.24 12.62
C GLY A 69 3.20 -24.80 11.55
N TRP A 70 3.13 -26.09 11.21
CA TRP A 70 4.09 -26.71 10.30
C TRP A 70 4.01 -26.14 8.89
N LYS A 71 2.80 -26.05 8.32
CA LYS A 71 2.59 -25.47 6.97
C LYS A 71 3.00 -24.00 6.91
N GLN A 72 2.75 -23.25 7.98
CA GLN A 72 3.12 -21.83 8.09
C GLN A 72 4.64 -21.69 8.08
N PHE A 73 5.35 -22.50 8.87
CA PHE A 73 6.81 -22.49 8.87
C PHE A 73 7.40 -22.89 7.52
N LYS A 74 6.94 -23.99 6.89
CA LYS A 74 7.48 -24.40 5.58
C LYS A 74 7.23 -23.38 4.48
N ARG A 75 6.13 -22.63 4.53
CA ARG A 75 5.90 -21.48 3.62
C ARG A 75 6.89 -20.35 3.86
N TRP A 76 7.13 -20.01 5.13
CA TRP A 76 8.14 -19.03 5.50
C TRP A 76 9.55 -19.49 5.11
N GLU A 77 9.85 -20.77 5.31
CA GLU A 77 11.15 -21.35 4.99
C GLU A 77 11.44 -21.28 3.49
N TYR A 78 10.51 -21.75 2.65
CA TYR A 78 10.59 -21.62 1.19
C TYR A 78 10.75 -20.16 0.75
N LEU A 79 10.05 -19.23 1.39
CA LEU A 79 10.19 -17.80 1.07
C LEU A 79 11.59 -17.26 1.41
N MET A 80 12.14 -17.69 2.55
CA MET A 80 13.40 -17.17 3.09
C MET A 80 14.63 -17.83 2.50
N GLU A 81 14.56 -19.08 2.02
CA GLU A 81 15.72 -19.81 1.50
C GLU A 81 16.41 -19.07 0.34
N HIS A 82 15.66 -18.29 -0.42
CA HIS A 82 16.16 -17.45 -1.52
C HIS A 82 16.49 -16.01 -1.12
N ARG A 83 16.33 -15.64 0.15
CA ARG A 83 16.46 -14.27 0.65
C ARG A 83 17.54 -14.10 1.72
N VAL A 84 18.26 -15.17 2.05
CA VAL A 84 19.35 -15.16 3.03
C VAL A 84 20.69 -15.45 2.37
N ASP A 85 21.78 -15.16 3.07
CA ASP A 85 23.10 -15.60 2.61
C ASP A 85 23.12 -17.14 2.56
N MET A 86 23.37 -17.70 1.37
CA MET A 86 23.31 -19.15 1.15
C MET A 86 24.35 -19.95 1.94
N LYS A 87 25.44 -19.31 2.39
CA LYS A 87 26.52 -19.98 3.14
C LYS A 87 26.32 -19.88 4.64
N THR A 88 25.91 -18.71 5.13
CA THR A 88 25.81 -18.43 6.57
C THR A 88 24.38 -18.54 7.11
N GLY A 89 23.38 -18.41 6.24
CA GLY A 89 21.96 -18.29 6.60
C GLY A 89 21.62 -16.94 7.23
N SER A 90 22.54 -15.98 7.21
CA SER A 90 22.30 -14.64 7.77
C SER A 90 21.19 -13.94 7.01
N PHE A 91 20.30 -13.30 7.75
CA PHE A 91 19.27 -12.44 7.17
C PHE A 91 19.90 -11.17 6.59
N PRO A 92 19.31 -10.59 5.53
CA PRO A 92 19.82 -9.38 4.92
C PRO A 92 19.68 -8.19 5.88
N GLU A 93 20.73 -7.39 6.01
CA GLU A 93 20.73 -6.17 6.81
C GLU A 93 20.20 -4.95 6.03
N GLN A 94 20.26 -5.02 4.69
CA GLN A 94 19.83 -3.96 3.78
C GLN A 94 18.75 -4.49 2.82
N THR A 95 17.88 -3.61 2.34
CA THR A 95 16.90 -3.97 1.32
C THR A 95 17.57 -4.13 -0.04
N ALA A 96 16.94 -4.90 -0.94
CA ALA A 96 17.41 -5.03 -2.31
C ALA A 96 17.49 -3.67 -3.03
N LEU A 97 16.59 -2.74 -2.69
CA LEU A 97 16.60 -1.39 -3.24
C LEU A 97 17.78 -0.56 -2.72
N GLU A 98 18.10 -0.62 -1.43
CA GLU A 98 19.25 0.08 -0.86
C GLU A 98 20.55 -0.37 -1.53
N ILE A 99 20.70 -1.69 -1.71
CA ILE A 99 21.83 -2.28 -2.44
C ILE A 99 21.86 -1.77 -3.90
N THR A 100 20.70 -1.76 -4.56
CA THR A 100 20.58 -1.31 -5.96
C THR A 100 20.89 0.18 -6.12
N ARG A 101 20.37 1.04 -5.23
CA ARG A 101 20.64 2.49 -5.23
C ARG A 101 22.12 2.77 -4.96
N ALA A 102 22.71 2.10 -3.97
CA ALA A 102 24.15 2.22 -3.69
C ALA A 102 24.99 1.77 -4.90
N TYR A 103 24.59 0.68 -5.56
CA TYR A 103 25.24 0.24 -6.80
C TYR A 103 25.15 1.30 -7.91
N GLN A 104 23.95 1.85 -8.15
CA GLN A 104 23.70 2.86 -9.19
C GLN A 104 24.46 4.17 -8.93
N GLN A 105 24.51 4.64 -7.68
CA GLN A 105 25.28 5.84 -7.30
C GLN A 105 26.77 5.68 -7.57
N ASN A 106 27.31 4.48 -7.37
CA ASN A 106 28.72 4.17 -7.61
C ASN A 106 29.02 3.84 -9.09
N HIS A 107 27.99 3.61 -9.92
CA HIS A 107 28.13 3.29 -11.35
C HIS A 107 27.27 4.22 -12.25
N PRO A 108 27.43 5.56 -12.15
CA PRO A 108 26.57 6.50 -12.88
C PRO A 108 26.71 6.39 -14.40
N SER A 109 27.89 5.96 -14.88
CA SER A 109 28.21 5.74 -16.30
C SER A 109 27.87 4.33 -16.80
N GLY A 110 27.40 3.45 -15.91
CA GLY A 110 27.11 2.03 -16.19
C GLY A 110 25.73 1.77 -16.80
N ARG A 111 24.98 2.82 -17.17
CA ARG A 111 23.82 2.68 -18.07
C ARG A 111 24.31 2.42 -19.50
N GLY A 112 25.09 1.36 -19.71
CA GLY A 112 25.10 0.74 -21.03
C GLY A 112 23.64 0.48 -21.38
N SER A 113 23.24 0.79 -22.62
CA SER A 113 21.89 0.43 -23.10
C SER A 113 21.62 -1.00 -22.68
N ASP A 114 20.58 -1.24 -21.88
CA ASP A 114 20.19 -2.59 -21.54
C ASP A 114 19.89 -3.31 -22.86
N GLN A 115 20.80 -4.20 -23.29
CA GLN A 115 20.65 -4.99 -24.51
C GLN A 115 19.78 -6.23 -24.25
N SER A 116 19.22 -6.36 -23.04
CA SER A 116 18.33 -7.46 -22.69
C SER A 116 17.06 -7.39 -23.53
N ASN A 117 16.65 -8.53 -24.06
CA ASN A 117 15.46 -8.69 -24.89
C ASN A 117 14.32 -9.33 -24.07
N TRP A 118 14.05 -8.80 -22.87
CA TRP A 118 12.96 -9.28 -22.04
C TRP A 118 11.64 -9.20 -22.79
N ILE A 119 10.92 -10.31 -22.83
CA ILE A 119 9.58 -10.39 -23.42
C ILE A 119 8.61 -10.91 -22.38
N SER A 120 7.40 -10.35 -22.36
CA SER A 120 6.31 -10.92 -21.57
C SER A 120 5.90 -12.26 -22.18
N LEU A 121 5.90 -13.31 -21.36
CA LEU A 121 5.38 -14.63 -21.75
C LEU A 121 3.88 -14.76 -21.51
N GLY A 122 3.22 -13.70 -21.04
CA GLY A 122 1.82 -13.68 -20.65
C GLY A 122 1.58 -14.13 -19.20
N PRO A 123 0.30 -14.36 -18.82
CA PRO A 123 -0.87 -14.45 -19.70
C PRO A 123 -1.31 -13.09 -20.27
N ALA A 124 -1.56 -13.01 -21.58
CA ALA A 124 -2.12 -11.81 -22.25
C ALA A 124 -3.65 -11.85 -22.37
N SER A 125 -4.29 -12.94 -21.94
CA SER A 125 -5.73 -13.13 -21.98
C SER A 125 -6.16 -14.12 -20.91
N THR A 126 -7.37 -13.94 -20.38
CA THR A 126 -8.01 -14.88 -19.44
C THR A 126 -9.39 -15.27 -19.97
N PRO A 127 -9.88 -16.49 -19.69
CA PRO A 127 -11.30 -16.84 -19.90
C PRO A 127 -12.28 -15.98 -19.09
N GLY A 128 -11.78 -15.17 -18.15
CA GLY A 128 -12.56 -14.33 -17.25
C GLY A 128 -12.75 -14.98 -15.88
N GLY A 129 -13.57 -14.35 -15.03
CA GLY A 129 -13.80 -14.77 -13.65
C GLY A 129 -12.96 -14.01 -12.63
N HIS A 130 -13.01 -14.46 -11.37
CA HIS A 130 -12.38 -13.77 -10.23
C HIS A 130 -10.86 -13.60 -10.38
N GLU A 131 -10.20 -14.52 -11.09
CA GLU A 131 -8.73 -14.57 -11.17
C GLU A 131 -8.15 -13.55 -12.19
N GLY A 132 -8.94 -13.11 -13.19
CA GLY A 132 -8.57 -12.02 -14.10
C GLY A 132 -7.20 -12.15 -14.83
N ILE A 133 -6.65 -11.02 -15.28
CA ILE A 133 -5.25 -10.85 -15.73
C ILE A 133 -4.51 -9.76 -14.92
N GLY A 134 -5.04 -9.44 -13.74
CA GLY A 134 -4.58 -8.33 -12.90
C GLY A 134 -5.67 -7.29 -12.64
N ARG A 135 -5.46 -6.47 -11.60
CA ARG A 135 -6.35 -5.37 -11.23
C ARG A 135 -5.70 -4.02 -11.54
N MET A 136 -6.50 -3.14 -12.13
CA MET A 136 -6.18 -1.72 -12.29
C MET A 136 -6.87 -0.92 -11.19
N ASN A 137 -6.16 0.05 -10.63
CA ASN A 137 -6.65 0.93 -9.57
C ASN A 137 -7.10 2.28 -10.14
N CYS A 138 -6.33 2.86 -11.06
CA CYS A 138 -6.58 4.21 -11.55
C CYS A 138 -6.13 4.41 -13.00
N VAL A 139 -6.65 5.48 -13.61
CA VAL A 139 -6.26 5.97 -14.93
C VAL A 139 -6.15 7.50 -14.85
N ALA A 140 -5.16 8.06 -15.53
CA ALA A 140 -5.01 9.51 -15.68
C ALA A 140 -4.75 9.84 -17.15
N PHE A 141 -5.33 10.93 -17.63
CA PHE A 141 -5.28 11.32 -19.03
C PHE A 141 -4.33 12.49 -19.22
N HIS A 142 -3.69 12.55 -20.39
CA HIS A 142 -2.98 13.74 -20.79
C HIS A 142 -3.93 14.94 -20.86
N PRO A 143 -3.52 16.15 -20.43
CA PRO A 143 -4.43 17.31 -20.36
C PRO A 143 -5.04 17.71 -21.72
N THR A 144 -4.33 17.41 -22.81
CA THR A 144 -4.67 17.88 -24.16
C THR A 144 -4.62 16.80 -25.26
N ASN A 145 -4.02 15.63 -25.01
CA ASN A 145 -3.79 14.60 -26.03
C ASN A 145 -4.59 13.35 -25.70
N LEU A 146 -5.65 13.08 -26.46
CA LEU A 146 -6.57 11.99 -26.16
C LEU A 146 -5.96 10.59 -26.37
N ASN A 147 -4.87 10.48 -27.13
CA ASN A 147 -4.19 9.21 -27.36
C ASN A 147 -3.21 8.86 -26.23
N THR A 148 -2.97 9.79 -25.31
CA THR A 148 -1.95 9.65 -24.26
C THR A 148 -2.60 9.55 -22.88
N TYR A 149 -2.33 8.46 -22.19
CA TYR A 149 -2.83 8.24 -20.84
C TYR A 149 -1.97 7.22 -20.08
N TRP A 150 -2.16 7.22 -18.76
CA TRP A 150 -1.46 6.36 -17.81
C TRP A 150 -2.45 5.51 -17.05
N ALA A 151 -2.06 4.28 -16.75
CA ALA A 151 -2.86 3.37 -15.94
C ALA A 151 -2.03 2.79 -14.80
N GLY A 152 -2.56 2.85 -13.59
CA GLY A 152 -1.94 2.34 -12.38
C GLY A 152 -2.51 0.98 -11.98
N ALA A 153 -1.65 -0.02 -11.81
CA ALA A 153 -2.05 -1.35 -11.36
C ALA A 153 -1.87 -1.52 -9.84
N ALA A 154 -2.64 -2.43 -9.23
CA ALA A 154 -2.58 -2.70 -7.78
C ALA A 154 -1.20 -3.22 -7.31
N SER A 155 -0.52 -3.98 -8.16
CA SER A 155 0.80 -4.56 -7.88
C SER A 155 1.65 -4.74 -9.14
N GLY A 156 1.26 -4.08 -10.25
CA GLY A 156 1.84 -4.28 -11.58
C GLY A 156 2.49 -3.04 -12.20
N GLY A 157 2.59 -1.93 -11.47
CA GLY A 157 3.28 -0.71 -11.87
C GLY A 157 2.40 0.36 -12.53
N LEU A 158 3.04 1.45 -12.92
CA LEU A 158 2.49 2.51 -13.76
C LEU A 158 2.77 2.19 -15.23
N TRP A 159 1.72 2.19 -16.04
CA TRP A 159 1.79 1.94 -17.47
C TRP A 159 1.42 3.20 -18.25
N TYR A 160 2.09 3.41 -19.37
CA TYR A 160 1.91 4.56 -20.26
C TYR A 160 1.63 4.12 -21.69
N THR A 161 0.75 4.84 -22.37
CA THR A 161 0.50 4.73 -23.81
C THR A 161 0.44 6.13 -24.42
N ASP A 162 0.88 6.24 -25.68
CA ASP A 162 0.73 7.42 -26.55
C ASP A 162 0.01 7.11 -27.87
N ASP A 163 -0.55 5.90 -27.99
CA ASP A 163 -1.16 5.34 -29.19
C ASP A 163 -2.56 4.77 -28.93
N ASP A 164 -3.29 5.39 -28.00
CA ASP A 164 -4.67 5.00 -27.63
C ASP A 164 -4.76 3.54 -27.13
N GLY A 165 -3.73 3.12 -26.38
CA GLY A 165 -3.67 1.82 -25.71
C GLY A 165 -3.32 0.65 -26.61
N ALA A 166 -2.85 0.90 -27.84
CA ALA A 166 -2.37 -0.15 -28.73
C ALA A 166 -1.05 -0.76 -28.22
N THR A 167 -0.17 0.06 -27.63
CA THR A 167 1.04 -0.37 -26.93
C THR A 167 1.17 0.31 -25.58
N TRP A 168 1.90 -0.36 -24.67
CA TRP A 168 2.08 0.09 -23.30
C TRP A 168 3.53 -0.07 -22.85
N THR A 169 4.03 0.94 -22.15
CA THR A 169 5.36 0.96 -21.53
C THR A 169 5.22 1.01 -20.02
N CYS A 170 5.86 0.10 -19.29
CA CYS A 170 5.93 0.18 -17.83
C CYS A 170 6.98 1.22 -17.41
N LEU A 171 6.60 2.12 -16.52
CA LEU A 171 7.43 3.25 -16.06
C LEU A 171 7.99 3.05 -14.65
N THR A 172 7.68 1.92 -13.99
CA THR A 172 8.04 1.69 -12.58
C THR A 172 8.66 0.32 -12.29
N ASP A 173 9.12 -0.43 -13.31
CA ASP A 173 9.71 -1.77 -13.14
C ASP A 173 10.92 -1.82 -12.18
N LYS A 174 11.51 -0.66 -11.89
CA LYS A 174 12.71 -0.51 -11.04
C LYS A 174 12.39 0.04 -9.65
N GLU A 175 11.13 0.33 -9.36
CA GLU A 175 10.70 0.90 -8.09
C GLU A 175 10.39 -0.18 -7.06
N GLU A 176 10.51 0.16 -5.77
CA GLU A 176 10.36 -0.79 -4.66
C GLU A 176 8.91 -1.23 -4.42
N SER A 177 7.96 -0.33 -4.68
CA SER A 177 6.53 -0.61 -4.64
C SER A 177 5.96 -0.45 -6.05
N LEU A 178 5.37 -1.52 -6.56
CA LEU A 178 4.73 -1.55 -7.88
C LEU A 178 3.22 -1.23 -7.79
N GLY A 179 2.71 -0.95 -6.59
CA GLY A 179 1.31 -0.56 -6.45
C GLY A 179 1.16 0.91 -6.77
N VAL A 180 0.17 1.26 -7.58
CA VAL A 180 -0.20 2.64 -7.87
C VAL A 180 -1.65 2.84 -7.45
N THR A 181 -1.87 3.61 -6.39
CA THR A 181 -3.22 3.99 -5.94
C THR A 181 -3.77 5.09 -6.83
N ASP A 182 -2.97 6.12 -7.12
CA ASP A 182 -3.45 7.33 -7.78
C ASP A 182 -2.34 8.02 -8.58
N ILE A 183 -2.73 8.79 -9.60
CA ILE A 183 -1.82 9.43 -10.57
C ILE A 183 -2.25 10.89 -10.76
N ILE A 184 -1.29 11.80 -10.62
CA ILE A 184 -1.47 13.21 -10.98
C ILE A 184 -0.64 13.52 -12.23
N ILE A 185 -1.34 14.00 -13.26
CA ILE A 185 -0.78 14.60 -14.46
C ILE A 185 -1.15 16.09 -14.44
N PRO A 186 -0.21 16.98 -14.08
CA PRO A 186 -0.48 18.42 -14.05
C PRO A 186 -0.86 18.98 -15.43
N THR A 187 -1.62 20.07 -15.45
CA THR A 187 -2.04 20.73 -16.69
C THR A 187 -0.87 21.26 -17.54
N ASP A 188 0.30 21.46 -16.93
CA ASP A 188 1.55 21.90 -17.58
C ASP A 188 2.47 20.72 -17.98
N TYR A 189 1.94 19.49 -18.04
CA TYR A 189 2.72 18.28 -18.32
C TYR A 189 3.60 18.40 -19.57
N ASP A 190 3.10 19.00 -20.65
CA ASP A 190 3.86 19.21 -21.90
C ASP A 190 5.17 19.98 -21.68
N GLN A 191 5.22 20.87 -20.69
CA GLN A 191 6.39 21.67 -20.34
C GLN A 191 7.18 21.07 -19.18
N SER A 192 6.50 20.62 -18.14
CA SER A 192 7.10 20.18 -16.87
C SER A 192 7.53 18.72 -16.89
N GLN A 193 6.91 17.91 -17.76
CA GLN A 193 7.01 16.44 -17.80
C GLN A 193 6.83 15.81 -16.41
N THR A 194 6.09 16.50 -15.54
CA THR A 194 5.93 16.14 -14.14
C THR A 194 4.83 15.13 -13.98
N ILE A 195 5.08 14.08 -13.19
CA ILE A 195 4.06 13.09 -12.80
C ILE A 195 4.22 12.84 -11.31
N TYR A 196 3.11 12.75 -10.59
CA TYR A 196 3.11 12.21 -9.23
C TYR A 196 2.34 10.90 -9.19
N ILE A 197 2.83 9.94 -8.42
CA ILE A 197 2.10 8.72 -8.11
C ILE A 197 2.02 8.50 -6.60
N ALA A 198 0.82 8.18 -6.14
CA ALA A 198 0.61 7.62 -4.81
C ALA A 198 0.87 6.10 -4.88
N THR A 199 1.89 5.62 -4.16
CA THR A 199 2.25 4.19 -4.21
C THR A 199 1.39 3.35 -3.28
N GLY A 200 1.32 2.04 -3.57
CA GLY A 200 0.59 1.04 -2.78
C GLY A 200 -0.74 0.63 -3.40
N ASP A 201 -1.47 -0.19 -2.64
CA ASP A 201 -2.81 -0.65 -2.98
C ASP A 201 -3.76 -0.49 -1.79
N ARG A 202 -4.58 0.57 -1.83
CA ARG A 202 -5.54 0.85 -0.75
C ARG A 202 -6.71 -0.15 -0.68
N ASP A 203 -6.91 -0.97 -1.71
CA ASP A 203 -8.16 -1.72 -1.88
C ASP A 203 -8.09 -3.16 -1.37
N SER A 204 -6.93 -3.79 -1.44
CA SER A 204 -6.66 -5.10 -0.84
C SER A 204 -5.69 -5.05 0.33
N TYR A 205 -5.05 -3.89 0.56
CA TYR A 205 -4.10 -3.68 1.66
C TYR A 205 -2.94 -4.70 1.68
N ASP A 206 -2.61 -5.25 0.52
CA ASP A 206 -1.57 -6.27 0.32
C ASP A 206 -0.25 -5.65 -0.16
N ASN A 207 -0.32 -4.46 -0.77
CA ASN A 207 0.84 -3.70 -1.20
C ASN A 207 0.95 -2.37 -0.44
N ASN A 208 1.87 -2.33 0.54
CA ASN A 208 2.06 -1.14 1.37
C ASN A 208 2.65 0.02 0.53
N SER A 209 2.24 1.24 0.84
CA SER A 209 2.80 2.46 0.25
C SER A 209 4.21 2.72 0.75
N ILE A 210 5.04 3.27 -0.12
CA ILE A 210 6.32 3.92 0.24
C ILE A 210 6.19 5.46 0.21
N GLY A 211 4.98 5.98 0.02
CA GLY A 211 4.69 7.41 -0.06
C GLY A 211 4.31 7.88 -1.46
N VAL A 212 4.48 9.18 -1.71
CA VAL A 212 4.30 9.78 -3.05
C VAL A 212 5.66 9.84 -3.75
N LEU A 213 5.69 9.37 -4.99
CA LEU A 213 6.84 9.54 -5.89
C LEU A 213 6.56 10.64 -6.90
N LYS A 214 7.62 11.35 -7.31
CA LYS A 214 7.60 12.41 -8.31
C LYS A 214 8.60 12.11 -9.42
N SER A 215 8.15 12.24 -10.66
CA SER A 215 8.98 12.30 -11.86
C SER A 215 8.95 13.72 -12.43
N THR A 216 10.03 14.13 -13.09
CA THR A 216 10.12 15.36 -13.89
C THR A 216 10.67 15.10 -15.30
N ASP A 217 10.62 13.84 -15.75
CA ASP A 217 11.14 13.39 -17.04
C ASP A 217 10.16 12.41 -17.74
N GLY A 218 8.86 12.58 -17.51
CA GLY A 218 7.81 11.77 -18.15
C GLY A 218 7.66 10.36 -17.57
N GLY A 219 8.25 10.10 -16.41
CA GLY A 219 8.17 8.84 -15.68
C GLY A 219 9.35 7.90 -15.97
N LEU A 220 10.41 8.41 -16.59
CA LEU A 220 11.63 7.64 -16.83
C LEU A 220 12.45 7.44 -15.55
N THR A 221 12.39 8.41 -14.62
CA THR A 221 12.97 8.30 -13.28
C THR A 221 12.05 8.86 -12.19
N TRP A 222 12.10 8.24 -11.02
CA TRP A 222 11.26 8.62 -9.88
C TRP A 222 12.10 9.01 -8.67
N ASN A 223 11.67 10.06 -7.98
CA ASN A 223 12.23 10.51 -6.73
C ASN A 223 11.16 10.47 -5.64
N ALA A 224 11.55 10.08 -4.42
CA ALA A 224 10.65 10.17 -3.29
C ALA A 224 10.40 11.64 -2.91
N THR A 225 9.14 11.97 -2.60
CA THR A 225 8.73 13.28 -2.07
C THR A 225 8.98 13.36 -0.56
N GLY A 226 8.54 14.44 0.11
CA GLY A 226 8.56 14.55 1.58
C GLY A 226 7.58 13.61 2.29
N LEU A 227 6.56 13.08 1.60
CA LEU A 227 5.62 12.10 2.17
C LEU A 227 6.13 10.70 1.86
N GLN A 228 6.77 10.07 2.85
CA GLN A 228 7.46 8.78 2.72
C GLN A 228 7.04 7.82 3.82
N TYR A 229 7.01 6.54 3.46
CA TYR A 229 6.80 5.45 4.41
C TYR A 229 7.81 4.34 4.17
N THR A 230 8.15 3.62 5.23
CA THR A 230 8.78 2.30 5.10
C THR A 230 7.68 1.24 4.94
N LEU A 231 7.96 0.18 4.18
CA LEU A 231 7.03 -0.93 3.99
C LEU A 231 6.58 -1.57 5.33
N SER A 232 7.40 -1.49 6.38
CA SER A 232 7.08 -2.01 7.71
C SER A 232 6.05 -1.18 8.47
N GLN A 233 5.84 0.09 8.10
CA GLN A 233 4.82 0.95 8.71
C GLN A 233 3.40 0.58 8.25
N ARG A 234 3.25 -0.16 7.14
CA ARG A 234 1.97 -0.66 6.61
C ARG A 234 0.95 0.47 6.40
N LYS A 235 1.41 1.56 5.78
CA LYS A 235 0.63 2.75 5.47
C LYS A 235 0.15 2.70 4.02
N PHE A 236 -0.96 3.39 3.79
CA PHE A 236 -1.55 3.54 2.46
C PHE A 236 -1.94 4.98 2.24
N ILE A 237 -1.77 5.43 0.99
CA ILE A 237 -2.37 6.64 0.46
C ILE A 237 -3.61 6.19 -0.29
N ASN A 238 -4.76 6.79 0.03
CA ASN A 238 -6.05 6.39 -0.50
C ASN A 238 -6.46 7.24 -1.72
N ARG A 239 -6.11 8.53 -1.71
CA ARG A 239 -6.40 9.49 -2.79
C ARG A 239 -5.32 10.56 -2.81
N LEU A 240 -4.95 11.01 -4.00
CA LEU A 240 -4.06 12.15 -4.22
C LEU A 240 -4.74 13.10 -5.20
N ILE A 241 -4.96 14.35 -4.78
CA ILE A 241 -5.56 15.40 -5.62
C ILE A 241 -4.61 16.58 -5.75
N GLN A 242 -4.65 17.26 -6.90
CA GLN A 242 -3.89 18.48 -7.15
C GLN A 242 -4.82 19.68 -7.16
N HIS A 243 -4.38 20.80 -6.58
CA HIS A 243 -5.12 22.06 -6.66
C HIS A 243 -5.33 22.46 -8.14
N PRO A 244 -6.56 22.80 -8.57
CA PRO A 244 -6.91 22.92 -10.00
C PRO A 244 -6.19 24.05 -10.75
N THR A 245 -5.66 25.05 -10.02
CA THR A 245 -5.02 26.24 -10.61
C THR A 245 -3.65 26.58 -10.03
N VAL A 246 -3.16 25.84 -9.02
CA VAL A 246 -1.89 26.13 -8.33
C VAL A 246 -0.98 24.93 -8.51
N SER A 247 0.01 25.08 -9.37
CA SER A 247 0.97 24.01 -9.65
C SER A 247 1.79 23.70 -8.40
N GLY A 248 2.02 22.41 -8.15
CA GLY A 248 2.78 21.94 -6.99
C GLY A 248 2.00 21.93 -5.66
N GLU A 249 0.73 22.32 -5.65
CA GLU A 249 -0.11 22.16 -4.47
C GLU A 249 -0.93 20.87 -4.58
N LEU A 250 -0.74 19.94 -3.63
CA LEU A 250 -1.38 18.63 -3.61
C LEU A 250 -1.89 18.31 -2.21
N ILE A 251 -2.94 17.48 -2.16
CA ILE A 251 -3.49 16.92 -0.93
C ILE A 251 -3.57 15.41 -1.05
N ALA A 252 -3.08 14.71 -0.03
CA ALA A 252 -3.11 13.26 0.07
C ALA A 252 -4.01 12.84 1.24
N ALA A 253 -5.04 12.05 0.93
CA ALA A 253 -5.80 11.32 1.94
C ALA A 253 -5.07 9.99 2.23
N THR A 254 -4.79 9.70 3.50
CA THR A 254 -3.99 8.53 3.89
C THR A 254 -4.68 7.76 5.03
N THR A 255 -4.16 6.58 5.32
CA THR A 255 -4.56 5.77 6.49
C THR A 255 -4.19 6.36 7.86
N ASP A 256 -3.57 7.52 7.90
CA ASP A 256 -3.19 8.21 9.13
C ASP A 256 -3.41 9.72 9.11
N GLY A 257 -4.17 10.22 8.15
CA GLY A 257 -4.54 11.62 8.13
C GLY A 257 -4.76 12.18 6.73
N VAL A 258 -4.73 13.51 6.68
CA VAL A 258 -4.68 14.29 5.45
C VAL A 258 -3.39 15.10 5.47
N TYR A 259 -2.62 15.00 4.40
CA TYR A 259 -1.38 15.73 4.23
C TYR A 259 -1.52 16.71 3.07
N ARG A 260 -0.97 17.92 3.21
CA ARG A 260 -0.93 18.94 2.14
C ARG A 260 0.52 19.33 1.84
N THR A 261 0.81 19.59 0.58
CA THR A 261 2.04 20.22 0.11
C THR A 261 1.70 21.45 -0.73
N THR A 262 2.55 22.48 -0.67
CA THR A 262 2.45 23.70 -1.51
C THR A 262 3.72 23.93 -2.34
N ASP A 263 4.70 23.02 -2.26
CA ASP A 263 6.03 23.15 -2.85
C ASP A 263 6.38 22.01 -3.83
N GLY A 264 5.34 21.40 -4.42
CA GLY A 264 5.49 20.31 -5.37
C GLY A 264 5.97 19.02 -4.74
N GLY A 265 5.59 18.78 -3.48
CA GLY A 265 5.88 17.57 -2.72
C GLY A 265 7.24 17.58 -2.01
N ALA A 266 7.98 18.69 -1.97
CA ALA A 266 9.25 18.71 -1.22
C ALA A 266 9.01 18.58 0.29
N THR A 267 7.97 19.26 0.80
CA THR A 267 7.50 19.13 2.18
C THR A 267 5.99 18.88 2.23
N TRP A 268 5.54 18.20 3.29
CA TRP A 268 4.14 17.86 3.51
C TRP A 268 3.74 18.17 4.96
N ASP A 269 2.73 19.00 5.13
CA ASP A 269 2.12 19.34 6.41
C ASP A 269 0.97 18.37 6.72
N ALA A 270 0.90 17.90 7.96
CA ALA A 270 -0.21 17.06 8.43
C ALA A 270 -1.36 17.95 8.91
N GLU A 271 -2.42 18.06 8.11
CA GLU A 271 -3.59 18.91 8.40
C GLU A 271 -4.59 18.20 9.31
N VAL A 272 -4.70 16.87 9.17
CA VAL A 272 -5.57 16.00 9.97
C VAL A 272 -4.77 14.79 10.40
N THR A 273 -4.91 14.36 11.66
CA THR A 273 -4.19 13.18 12.21
C THR A 273 -5.07 12.28 13.08
N ASP A 274 -6.32 12.68 13.33
CA ASP A 274 -7.25 12.01 14.24
C ASP A 274 -8.30 11.14 13.52
N HIS A 275 -8.43 11.26 12.19
CA HIS A 275 -9.27 10.38 11.38
C HIS A 275 -8.72 10.16 9.97
N VAL A 276 -9.20 9.07 9.35
CA VAL A 276 -8.77 8.58 8.03
C VAL A 276 -9.77 9.00 6.97
N PHE A 277 -9.28 9.40 5.81
CA PHE A 277 -10.10 9.64 4.62
C PHE A 277 -9.83 8.58 3.57
N ILE A 278 -10.88 8.17 2.86
CA ILE A 278 -10.76 7.22 1.75
C ILE A 278 -10.79 7.92 0.39
N ASP A 279 -11.47 9.06 0.33
CA ASP A 279 -11.61 9.85 -0.89
C ASP A 279 -11.76 11.33 -0.52
N ILE A 280 -11.28 12.19 -1.41
CA ILE A 280 -11.33 13.64 -1.30
C ILE A 280 -11.45 14.26 -2.68
N GLU A 281 -12.30 15.28 -2.83
CA GLU A 281 -12.54 15.94 -4.10
C GLU A 281 -12.68 17.46 -3.90
N PHE A 282 -11.96 18.25 -4.71
CA PHE A 282 -12.13 19.70 -4.73
C PHE A 282 -13.51 20.06 -5.27
N HIS A 283 -14.16 21.07 -4.71
CA HIS A 283 -15.33 21.66 -5.34
C HIS A 283 -14.96 22.19 -6.74
N PRO A 284 -15.78 21.93 -7.78
CA PRO A 284 -15.41 22.15 -9.17
C PRO A 284 -15.06 23.61 -9.51
N ASP A 285 -15.70 24.55 -8.83
CA ASP A 285 -15.52 26.00 -9.09
C ASP A 285 -14.82 26.77 -7.95
N ASN A 286 -14.52 26.11 -6.82
CA ASN A 286 -13.99 26.80 -5.63
C ASN A 286 -13.06 25.88 -4.83
N PRO A 287 -11.75 25.90 -5.09
CA PRO A 287 -10.82 24.98 -4.45
C PRO A 287 -10.58 25.23 -2.95
N GLU A 288 -11.10 26.32 -2.38
CA GLU A 288 -11.17 26.47 -0.92
C GLU A 288 -12.11 25.44 -0.28
N ILE A 289 -13.07 24.93 -1.06
CA ILE A 289 -14.01 23.91 -0.63
C ILE A 289 -13.50 22.54 -1.07
N ILE A 290 -13.36 21.63 -0.12
CA ILE A 290 -12.97 20.24 -0.39
C ILE A 290 -13.95 19.32 0.33
N TYR A 291 -14.45 18.33 -0.40
CA TYR A 291 -15.27 17.27 0.15
C TYR A 291 -14.40 16.07 0.46
N GLY A 292 -14.77 15.33 1.50
CA GLY A 292 -14.06 14.11 1.86
C GLY A 292 -14.98 13.09 2.50
N SER A 293 -14.60 11.83 2.39
CA SER A 293 -15.33 10.71 2.94
C SER A 293 -14.40 9.78 3.72
N ASN A 294 -14.98 8.93 4.57
CA ASN A 294 -14.22 7.89 5.25
C ASN A 294 -14.82 6.49 5.11
N PHE A 295 -14.13 5.52 5.70
CA PHE A 295 -14.52 4.11 5.63
C PHE A 295 -15.86 3.83 6.33
N GLU A 296 -16.22 4.58 7.37
CA GLU A 296 -17.46 4.38 8.13
C GLU A 296 -18.68 5.08 7.50
N GLY A 297 -18.52 5.68 6.32
CA GLY A 297 -19.61 6.33 5.59
C GLY A 297 -19.85 7.79 5.95
N GLU A 298 -18.89 8.41 6.64
CA GLU A 298 -19.02 9.76 7.15
C GLU A 298 -18.47 10.75 6.12
N LEU A 299 -19.16 11.88 5.95
CA LEU A 299 -18.78 12.92 5.01
C LEU A 299 -18.31 14.17 5.74
N TYR A 300 -17.33 14.81 5.14
CA TYR A 300 -16.62 15.96 5.67
C TYR A 300 -16.52 17.05 4.60
N VAL A 301 -16.46 18.29 5.07
CA VAL A 301 -16.25 19.48 4.24
C VAL A 301 -15.13 20.30 4.86
N SER A 302 -14.14 20.65 4.05
CA SER A 302 -13.23 21.75 4.30
C SER A 302 -13.71 23.00 3.59
N LEU A 303 -13.57 24.17 4.21
CA LEU A 303 -13.88 25.48 3.63
C LEU A 303 -12.65 26.40 3.57
N ASN A 304 -11.46 25.82 3.75
CA ASN A 304 -10.19 26.50 3.81
C ASN A 304 -9.07 25.62 3.24
N ASN A 305 -9.34 25.04 2.06
CA ASN A 305 -8.36 24.32 1.27
C ASN A 305 -7.66 23.18 2.04
N GLY A 306 -8.48 22.37 2.72
CA GLY A 306 -8.04 21.19 3.44
C GLY A 306 -7.37 21.45 4.78
N ALA A 307 -7.21 22.72 5.20
CA ALA A 307 -6.54 23.05 6.46
C ALA A 307 -7.34 22.65 7.71
N SER A 308 -8.66 22.58 7.59
CA SER A 308 -9.55 22.05 8.62
C SER A 308 -10.79 21.43 8.00
N TRP A 309 -11.38 20.46 8.70
CA TRP A 309 -12.50 19.68 8.19
C TRP A 309 -13.64 19.65 9.21
N THR A 310 -14.85 19.84 8.72
CA THR A 310 -16.08 19.71 9.52
C THR A 310 -16.84 18.50 9.02
N ARG A 311 -17.19 17.58 9.92
CA ARG A 311 -18.06 16.45 9.58
C ARG A 311 -19.50 16.96 9.38
N THR A 312 -20.09 16.67 8.23
CA THR A 312 -21.42 17.18 7.83
C THR A 312 -22.49 16.10 7.76
N LEU A 313 -22.11 14.84 7.52
CA LEU A 313 -23.03 13.69 7.50
C LEU A 313 -22.40 12.49 8.19
N ASN A 314 -23.16 11.81 9.06
CA ASN A 314 -22.67 10.68 9.86
C ASN A 314 -23.67 9.53 10.03
N ASP A 315 -24.87 9.65 9.46
CA ASP A 315 -25.94 8.66 9.58
C ASP A 315 -26.17 7.92 8.24
N PHE A 316 -25.14 7.86 7.40
CA PHE A 316 -25.22 7.23 6.10
C PHE A 316 -25.19 5.70 6.24
N ALA A 317 -26.17 5.01 5.63
CA ALA A 317 -26.22 3.55 5.63
C ALA A 317 -25.27 2.99 4.55
N GLY A 318 -23.96 3.00 4.84
CA GLY A 318 -22.94 2.48 3.94
C GLY A 318 -21.53 2.63 4.49
N LYS A 319 -20.60 1.85 3.96
CA LYS A 319 -19.16 1.94 4.28
C LYS A 319 -18.39 2.24 3.01
N ARG A 320 -17.12 2.63 3.13
CA ARG A 320 -16.21 2.86 1.99
C ARG A 320 -16.89 3.68 0.88
N VAL A 321 -17.22 4.92 1.19
CA VAL A 321 -17.90 5.86 0.30
C VAL A 321 -16.90 6.56 -0.63
N GLU A 322 -16.98 6.29 -1.93
CA GLU A 322 -16.31 7.13 -2.93
C GLU A 322 -17.21 8.34 -3.24
N ILE A 323 -16.62 9.49 -3.53
CA ILE A 323 -17.35 10.72 -3.83
C ILE A 323 -16.96 11.28 -5.21
N ALA A 324 -17.86 12.05 -5.81
CA ALA A 324 -17.61 12.74 -7.06
C ALA A 324 -18.34 14.08 -7.10
N VAL A 325 -17.78 15.01 -7.87
CA VAL A 325 -18.32 16.34 -8.09
C VAL A 325 -18.34 16.66 -9.58
N THR A 326 -19.09 17.69 -9.99
CA THR A 326 -19.12 18.13 -11.39
C THR A 326 -19.46 19.61 -11.55
N PRO A 327 -18.80 20.35 -12.45
CA PRO A 327 -19.19 21.73 -12.77
C PRO A 327 -20.62 21.87 -13.32
N ALA A 328 -21.24 20.78 -13.81
CA ALA A 328 -22.62 20.81 -14.29
C ALA A 328 -23.65 20.91 -13.15
N ALA A 329 -23.26 20.54 -11.92
CA ALA A 329 -24.06 20.61 -10.71
C ALA A 329 -23.13 20.91 -9.52
N PRO A 330 -22.54 22.12 -9.46
CA PRO A 330 -21.46 22.45 -8.53
C PRO A 330 -21.91 22.40 -7.07
N ASP A 331 -23.19 22.65 -6.81
CA ASP A 331 -23.76 22.58 -5.47
C ASP A 331 -23.94 21.14 -4.94
N TRP A 332 -23.61 20.10 -5.73
CA TRP A 332 -23.93 18.70 -5.41
C TRP A 332 -22.67 17.85 -5.28
N VAL A 333 -22.68 16.98 -4.26
CA VAL A 333 -21.72 15.88 -4.11
C VAL A 333 -22.46 14.56 -4.34
N TYR A 334 -21.90 13.73 -5.20
CA TYR A 334 -22.40 12.38 -5.49
C TYR A 334 -21.61 11.39 -4.65
N ALA A 335 -22.28 10.58 -3.83
CA ALA A 335 -21.63 9.61 -2.95
C ALA A 335 -22.05 8.18 -3.32
N SER A 336 -21.08 7.27 -3.46
CA SER A 336 -21.26 5.85 -3.79
C SER A 336 -20.76 4.96 -2.64
N PRO A 337 -21.64 4.56 -1.69
CA PRO A 337 -21.28 3.63 -0.62
C PRO A 337 -21.15 2.18 -1.09
N LYS A 338 -20.28 1.43 -0.42
CA LYS A 338 -20.43 -0.02 -0.30
C LYS A 338 -21.56 -0.34 0.68
N VAL A 339 -22.60 -1.00 0.19
CA VAL A 339 -23.72 -1.51 1.00
C VAL A 339 -23.61 -3.03 1.06
N GLU A 340 -23.78 -3.63 2.24
CA GLU A 340 -23.61 -5.08 2.45
C GLU A 340 -24.75 -5.93 1.83
N ASP A 341 -25.91 -5.32 1.57
CA ASP A 341 -27.05 -5.96 0.90
C ASP A 341 -27.06 -5.67 -0.61
N TRP A 342 -26.77 -6.70 -1.40
CA TRP A 342 -26.80 -6.71 -2.87
C TRP A 342 -28.17 -6.36 -3.48
N MET A 343 -29.24 -6.34 -2.69
CA MET A 343 -30.61 -5.97 -3.11
C MET A 343 -30.88 -4.46 -2.99
N ALA A 344 -30.06 -3.71 -2.26
CA ALA A 344 -30.26 -2.26 -2.04
C ALA A 344 -29.52 -1.38 -3.06
N SER A 345 -28.75 -1.97 -3.99
CA SER A 345 -27.89 -1.27 -4.95
C SER A 345 -28.62 -0.57 -6.11
N ILE A 346 -29.94 -0.31 -5.99
CA ILE A 346 -30.78 0.13 -7.12
C ILE A 346 -30.67 1.65 -7.37
N ASN A 347 -29.96 2.40 -6.52
CA ASN A 347 -29.56 3.77 -6.87
C ASN A 347 -28.27 4.17 -6.12
N PRO A 348 -27.08 4.06 -6.74
CA PRO A 348 -25.80 4.30 -6.07
C PRO A 348 -25.53 5.78 -5.80
N TRP A 349 -26.40 6.68 -6.25
CA TRP A 349 -26.22 8.12 -6.14
C TRP A 349 -27.22 8.69 -5.14
N ILE A 350 -26.74 9.03 -3.95
CA ILE A 350 -27.54 9.76 -2.98
C ILE A 350 -27.12 11.22 -3.06
N LYS A 351 -28.09 12.09 -3.31
CA LYS A 351 -27.93 13.54 -3.24
C LYS A 351 -27.70 13.91 -1.78
N VAL A 352 -26.52 14.43 -1.46
CA VAL A 352 -26.17 14.95 -0.14
C VAL A 352 -26.39 16.45 -0.10
#